data_AF-A0A7C7RM36-F1
#
_entry.id   AF-A0A7C7RM36-F1
#
_cell.length_a   1.000
_cell.length_b   1.000
_cell.length_c   1.000
_cell.angle_alpha   90.00
_cell.angle_beta   90.00
_cell.angle_gamma   90.00
#
_symmetry.space_group_name_H-M   'P 1'
#
loop_
_entity.id
_entity.type
_entity.pdbx_description
1 polymer ?
#
loop_
_entity_poly.entity_id
_entity_poly.type
_entity_poly.pdbx_seq_one_letter_code
_entity_poly.pdbx_strand_id
1 'polypeptide(L)' 'KLITPGVFDLIKASNAGEFPGGNYFGTTGLAPFHDFADSVPQEVKDKLAEIDAGLQDGSISTGY' A
#
# COMPACT_ATOMS: atom_id res chain seq x y z
N LYS A 1 3.78 1.50 -7.80
CA LYS A 1 4.97 1.65 -6.91
C LYS A 1 4.65 2.74 -5.89
N LEU A 2 4.55 2.41 -4.61
CA LEU A 2 4.10 3.34 -3.56
C LEU A 2 5.23 3.91 -2.70
N ILE A 3 6.47 3.46 -2.92
CA ILE A 3 7.64 4.03 -2.25
C ILE A 3 7.95 5.45 -2.72
N THR A 4 7.67 5.75 -3.99
CA THR A 4 7.93 7.07 -4.60
C THR A 4 7.19 8.20 -3.91
N PRO A 5 5.87 8.16 -3.69
CA PRO A 5 5.18 9.21 -2.94
C PRO A 5 5.70 9.32 -1.50
N GLY A 6 5.94 8.20 -0.81
CA GLY A 6 6.47 8.25 0.56
C GLY A 6 7.85 8.92 0.67
N VAL A 7 8.77 8.61 -0.27
CA VAL A 7 10.09 9.26 -0.32
C VAL A 7 9.95 10.75 -0.69
N PHE A 8 9.07 11.08 -1.63
CA PHE A 8 8.81 12.46 -2.02
C PHE A 8 8.28 13.29 -0.84
N ASP A 9 7.32 12.74 -0.08
CA ASP A 9 6.74 13.40 1.09
C ASP A 9 7.78 13.64 2.19
N LEU A 10 8.66 12.67 2.43
CA LEU A 10 9.78 12.83 3.37
C LEU A 10 10.77 13.90 2.94
N ILE A 11 11.11 13.99 1.65
CA ILE A 11 11.97 15.05 1.12
C ILE A 11 11.30 16.42 1.30
N LYS A 12 10.00 16.52 1.02
CA LYS A 12 9.22 17.74 1.21
C LYS A 12 9.19 18.17 2.68
N ALA A 13 8.94 17.23 3.59
CA ALA A 13 8.97 17.48 5.04
C ALA A 13 10.36 17.92 5.52
N SER A 14 11.44 17.32 4.99
CA SER A 14 12.82 17.74 5.28
C SER A 14 13.06 19.19 4.86
N ASN A 15 12.64 19.56 3.65
CA ASN A 15 12.79 20.92 3.15
C ASN A 15 11.99 21.94 3.98
N ALA A 16 10.83 21.54 4.51
CA ALA A 16 10.02 22.37 5.41
C ALA A 16 10.55 22.44 6.85
N GLY A 17 11.59 21.66 7.20
CA GLY A 17 12.07 21.55 8.60
C GLY A 17 11.17 20.71 9.50
N GLU A 18 10.23 19.94 8.92
CA GLU A 18 9.21 19.13 9.59
C GLU A 18 9.50 17.63 9.46
N PHE A 19 10.77 17.25 9.29
CA PHE A 19 11.12 15.85 9.09
C PHE A 19 10.71 15.01 10.31
N PRO A 20 9.91 13.94 10.14
CA PRO A 20 9.42 13.16 11.26
C PRO A 20 10.55 12.36 11.90
N GLY A 21 10.57 12.32 13.24
CA GLY A 21 11.40 11.40 13.99
C GLY A 21 10.78 10.00 14.06
N GLY A 22 11.61 8.96 14.10
CA GLY A 22 11.14 7.58 14.23
C GLY A 22 10.59 6.98 12.94
N ASN A 23 9.62 6.08 13.06
CA ASN A 23 9.05 5.36 11.91
C ASN A 23 8.06 6.24 11.14
N TYR A 24 8.22 6.27 9.81
CA TYR A 24 7.27 6.89 8.90
C TYR A 24 6.47 5.80 8.18
N PHE A 25 5.15 5.83 8.34
CA PHE A 25 4.24 4.86 7.76
C PHE A 25 3.63 5.43 6.47
N GLY A 26 4.11 4.95 5.33
CA GLY A 26 3.58 5.32 4.01
C GLY A 26 2.42 4.42 3.56
N THR A 27 1.91 4.70 2.37
CA THR A 27 0.86 3.90 1.73
C THR A 27 1.35 2.50 1.32
N THR A 28 0.46 1.52 1.37
CA THR A 28 0.69 0.14 0.89
C THR A 28 -0.27 -0.22 -0.25
N GLY A 29 0.04 -1.28 -0.99
CA GLY A 29 -0.81 -1.74 -2.10
C GLY A 29 -0.27 -2.99 -2.77
N LEU A 30 -1.16 -3.70 -3.47
CA LEU A 30 -0.85 -4.95 -4.14
C LEU A 30 0.03 -4.75 -5.38
N ALA A 31 0.99 -5.66 -5.57
CA ALA A 31 1.77 -5.72 -6.79
C ALA A 31 1.00 -6.46 -7.90
N PRO A 32 1.29 -6.20 -9.20
CA PRO A 32 0.75 -6.99 -10.29
C PRO A 32 1.17 -8.47 -10.20
N PHE A 33 0.39 -9.36 -10.81
CA PHE A 33 0.73 -10.79 -10.89
C PHE A 33 1.88 -11.12 -11.87
N HIS A 34 2.34 -10.13 -12.65
CA HIS A 34 3.41 -10.29 -13.63
C HIS A 34 3.15 -11.49 -14.57
N ASP A 35 4.14 -12.37 -14.75
CA ASP A 35 4.07 -13.53 -15.66
C ASP A 35 3.02 -14.56 -15.26
N PHE A 36 2.45 -14.48 -14.04
CA PHE A 36 1.43 -15.38 -13.54
C PHE A 36 0.00 -14.86 -13.71
N ALA A 37 -0.20 -13.71 -14.35
CA ALA A 37 -1.52 -13.09 -14.48
C ALA A 37 -2.59 -14.06 -15.04
N ASP A 38 -2.22 -14.92 -15.98
CA ASP A 38 -3.13 -15.89 -16.60
C ASP A 38 -3.31 -17.18 -15.78
N SER A 39 -2.38 -17.47 -14.85
CA SER A 39 -2.42 -18.65 -13.99
C SER A 39 -3.23 -18.42 -12.70
N VAL A 40 -3.49 -17.17 -12.34
CA VAL A 40 -4.27 -16.82 -11.14
C VAL A 40 -5.75 -16.84 -11.49
N PRO A 41 -6.57 -17.72 -10.86
CA PRO A 41 -8.01 -17.77 -11.10
C PRO A 41 -8.69 -16.43 -10.80
N GLN A 42 -9.73 -16.10 -11.56
CA GLN A 42 -10.44 -14.83 -11.40
C GLN A 42 -11.00 -14.65 -9.99
N GLU A 43 -11.56 -15.70 -9.40
CA GLU A 43 -12.08 -15.68 -8.03
C GLU A 43 -11.02 -15.26 -6.99
N VAL A 44 -9.76 -15.67 -7.18
CA VAL A 44 -8.65 -15.26 -6.30
C VAL A 44 -8.34 -13.78 -6.46
N LYS A 45 -8.37 -13.25 -7.70
CA LYS A 45 -8.18 -11.82 -7.97
C LYS A 45 -9.30 -10.99 -7.34
N ASP A 46 -10.53 -11.45 -7.49
CA ASP A 46 -11.71 -10.78 -6.92
C ASP A 46 -11.64 -10.76 -5.39
N LYS A 47 -11.25 -11.88 -4.77
CA LYS A 47 -11.10 -11.95 -3.32
C LYS A 47 -9.99 -11.03 -2.81
N LEU A 48 -8.88 -10.91 -3.55
CA LEU A 48 -7.81 -9.97 -3.21
C LEU A 48 -8.27 -8.51 -3.34
N ALA A 49 -9.10 -8.19 -4.33
CA ALA A 49 -9.68 -6.85 -4.46
C ALA A 49 -10.65 -6.52 -3.31
N GLU A 50 -11.49 -7.47 -2.89
CA GLU A 50 -12.36 -7.33 -1.71
C GLU A 50 -11.54 -7.09 -0.44
N ILE A 51 -10.47 -7.86 -0.24
CA ILE A 51 -9.59 -7.72 0.93
C ILE A 51 -8.84 -6.38 0.91
N ASP A 52 -8.30 -5.95 -0.24
CA ASP A 52 -7.61 -4.66 -0.37
C ASP A 52 -8.54 -3.49 -0.03
N ALA A 53 -9.78 -3.52 -0.55
CA ALA A 53 -10.80 -2.53 -0.21
C ALA A 53 -11.13 -2.55 1.29
N GLY A 54 -11.34 -3.73 1.87
CA GLY A 54 -11.67 -3.85 3.29
C GLY A 54 -10.55 -3.43 4.24
N LEU A 55 -9.28 -3.59 3.82
CA LEU A 55 -8.13 -3.08 4.56
C LEU A 55 -8.00 -1.56 4.44
N GLN A 56 -8.33 -0.98 3.28
CA GLN A 56 -8.26 0.47 3.05
C GLN A 56 -9.39 1.23 3.73
N ASP A 57 -10.61 0.68 3.77
CA ASP A 57 -11.77 1.30 4.42
C ASP A 57 -11.90 0.96 5.92
N GLY A 58 -11.07 0.05 6.41
CA GLY A 58 -11.00 -0.34 7.83
C GLY A 58 -12.07 -1.36 8.25
N SER A 59 -12.88 -1.89 7.33
CA SER A 59 -13.84 -2.96 7.62
C SER A 59 -13.17 -4.30 7.95
N ILE A 60 -11.94 -4.52 7.47
CA ILE A 60 -11.07 -5.64 7.84
C ILE A 60 -10.00 -5.12 8.82
N SER A 61 -10.07 -5.57 10.07
CA SER A 61 -9.04 -5.30 11.08
C SER A 61 -8.01 -6.43 11.13
N THR A 62 -6.74 -6.06 11.26
CA THR A 62 -5.62 -7.00 11.45
C THR A 62 -5.24 -7.19 12.92
N GLY A 63 -5.87 -6.45 13.85
CA GLY A 63 -5.61 -6.54 15.29
C GLY A 63 -4.35 -5.80 15.80
N TYR A 64 -3.76 -4.93 14.98
CA TYR A 64 -2.68 -4.02 15.34
C TYR A 64 -3.16 -2.57 15.44
#